data_AF-A0A7X8Z5Z6-F1
#
_entry.id   AF-A0A7X8Z5Z6-F1
#
_cell.length_a   1.000
_cell.length_b   1.000
_cell.length_c   1.000
_cell.angle_alpha   90.00
_cell.angle_beta   90.00
_cell.angle_gamma   90.00
#
_symmetry.space_group_name_H-M   'P 1'
#
loop_
_entity.id
_entity.type
_entity.pdbx_description
1 polymer ?
#
loop_
_entity_poly.entity_id
_entity_poly.type
_entity_poly.pdbx_seq_one_letter_code
_entity_poly.pdbx_strand_id
1 'polypeptide(L)'
;MKDIQNYPDQRGIEIQQVGVKDFHLPVLIATQSGSFQQVLGRITASANLPREFKGTHMSRFIEILAEWSQKPISGREIKLVLKEICSRLAASSAEIALAFRYFLPVTAPVSK
;
A
#
# COMPACT_ATOMS: atom_id res chain seq x y z
N MET A 1 29.37 8.55 -10.80
CA MET A 1 28.71 9.26 -9.68
C MET A 1 28.66 8.30 -8.50
N LYS A 2 29.26 8.64 -7.36
CA LYS A 2 29.39 7.72 -6.20
C LYS A 2 28.11 7.79 -5.38
N ASP A 3 27.49 6.65 -5.14
CA ASP A 3 26.23 6.56 -4.40
C ASP A 3 26.48 6.70 -2.88
N ILE A 4 26.26 7.91 -2.37
CA ILE A 4 26.48 8.29 -0.96
C ILE A 4 25.44 7.62 -0.04
N GLN A 5 24.35 7.09 -0.59
CA GLN A 5 23.25 6.52 0.17
C GLN A 5 23.55 5.11 0.69
N ASN A 6 24.61 4.46 0.22
CA ASN A 6 24.99 3.09 0.60
C ASN A 6 25.98 3.02 1.78
N TYR A 7 26.24 4.13 2.46
CA TYR A 7 27.14 4.16 3.63
C TYR A 7 26.41 3.72 4.90
N PRO A 8 27.00 2.90 5.79
CA PRO A 8 26.36 2.50 7.04
C PRO A 8 26.03 3.70 7.96
N ASP A 9 24.92 3.62 8.71
CA ASP A 9 24.55 4.66 9.69
C ASP A 9 25.23 4.41 11.04
N GLN A 10 26.24 5.22 11.36
CA GLN A 10 26.98 5.14 12.61
C GLN A 10 26.23 5.72 13.82
N ARG A 11 25.06 6.37 13.63
CA ARG A 11 24.37 7.12 14.69
C ARG A 11 23.48 6.29 15.61
N GLY A 12 23.08 5.08 15.22
CA GLY A 12 22.30 4.20 16.10
C GLY A 12 20.82 4.53 16.27
N ILE A 13 20.26 5.44 15.46
CA ILE A 13 18.85 5.83 15.55
C ILE A 13 18.02 4.88 14.68
N GLU A 14 17.06 4.18 15.26
CA GLU A 14 16.13 3.32 14.53
C GLU A 14 15.20 4.15 13.64
N ILE A 15 15.10 3.77 12.37
CA ILE A 15 14.00 4.19 11.51
C ILE A 15 12.82 3.28 11.84
N GLN A 16 11.89 3.76 12.66
CA GLN A 16 10.79 2.93 13.18
C GLN A 16 9.87 2.44 12.05
N GLN A 17 9.49 3.32 11.10
CA GLN A 17 8.71 2.98 9.91
C GLN A 17 8.97 4.00 8.79
N VAL A 18 9.03 3.53 7.54
CA VAL A 18 9.14 4.40 6.35
C VAL A 18 8.20 3.94 5.25
N GLY A 19 7.73 4.88 4.44
CA GLY A 19 6.95 4.61 3.25
C GLY A 19 6.25 5.85 2.71
N VAL A 20 5.07 5.64 2.11
CA VAL A 20 4.29 6.69 1.45
C VAL A 20 3.01 6.97 2.22
N LYS A 21 2.60 8.24 2.23
CA LYS A 21 1.38 8.71 2.89
C LYS A 21 0.58 9.57 1.92
N ASP A 22 -0.75 9.51 2.06
CA ASP A 22 -1.70 10.30 1.26
C ASP A 22 -1.52 10.09 -0.26
N PHE A 23 -1.17 8.87 -0.66
CA PHE A 23 -1.02 8.50 -2.06
C PHE A 23 -2.38 8.16 -2.67
N HIS A 24 -2.76 8.87 -3.73
CA HIS A 24 -4.09 8.77 -4.33
C HIS A 24 -4.04 7.99 -5.64
N LEU A 25 -4.81 6.90 -5.72
CA LEU A 25 -4.84 6.01 -6.89
C LEU A 25 -6.27 5.54 -7.18
N PRO A 26 -6.66 5.36 -8.45
CA PRO A 26 -7.81 4.52 -8.78
C PRO A 26 -7.56 3.10 -8.28
N VAL A 27 -8.51 2.51 -7.57
CA VAL A 27 -8.45 1.13 -7.08
C VAL A 27 -9.74 0.39 -7.43
N LEU A 28 -9.63 -0.91 -7.69
CA LEU A 28 -10.76 -1.80 -7.90
C LEU A 28 -11.14 -2.45 -6.57
N ILE A 29 -12.31 -2.15 -6.02
CA ILE A 29 -12.79 -2.74 -4.76
C ILE A 29 -13.78 -3.85 -5.05
N ALA A 30 -13.52 -5.05 -4.52
CA ALA A 30 -14.44 -6.17 -4.57
C ALA A 30 -15.71 -5.89 -3.77
N THR A 31 -16.86 -6.13 -4.38
CA THR A 31 -18.18 -5.96 -3.76
C THR A 31 -18.74 -7.31 -3.34
N GLN A 32 -19.69 -7.31 -2.41
CA GLN A 32 -20.33 -8.55 -1.94
C GLN A 32 -21.13 -9.27 -3.05
N SER A 33 -21.55 -8.57 -4.10
CA SER A 33 -22.25 -9.16 -5.24
C SER A 33 -21.33 -9.91 -6.21
N GLY A 34 -20.02 -9.98 -5.95
CA GLY A 34 -19.04 -10.58 -6.84
C GLY A 34 -18.58 -9.66 -7.98
N SER A 35 -19.07 -8.41 -8.02
CA SER A 35 -18.64 -7.37 -8.96
C SER A 35 -17.51 -6.52 -8.37
N PHE A 36 -16.97 -5.59 -9.16
CA PHE A 36 -15.94 -4.63 -8.71
C PHE A 36 -16.41 -3.20 -8.95
N GLN A 37 -16.03 -2.29 -8.06
CA GLN A 37 -16.21 -0.86 -8.26
C GLN A 37 -14.85 -0.17 -8.36
N GLN A 38 -14.69 0.69 -9.35
CA GLN A 38 -13.50 1.53 -9.47
C GLN A 38 -13.73 2.83 -8.70
N VAL A 39 -12.89 3.10 -7.70
CA VAL A 39 -12.99 4.28 -6.84
C VAL A 39 -11.62 4.92 -6.65
N LEU A 40 -11.58 6.21 -6.31
CA LEU A 40 -10.35 6.84 -5.85
C LEU A 40 -10.06 6.40 -4.41
N GLY A 41 -8.93 5.71 -4.21
CA GLY A 41 -8.42 5.31 -2.91
C GLY A 41 -7.31 6.24 -2.44
N ARG A 42 -7.29 6.54 -1.13
CA ARG A 42 -6.20 7.21 -0.43
C ARG A 42 -5.44 6.17 0.38
N ILE A 43 -4.18 5.96 0.03
CA ILE A 43 -3.34 4.89 0.55
C ILE A 43 -2.21 5.49 1.40
N THR A 44 -1.99 4.86 2.54
CA THR A 44 -0.76 5.01 3.35
C THR A 44 -0.15 3.63 3.49
N ALA A 45 1.13 3.50 3.19
CA ALA A 45 1.86 2.24 3.31
C ALA A 45 3.22 2.50 3.94
N SER A 46 3.60 1.69 4.92
CA SER A 46 4.88 1.79 5.61
C SER A 46 5.46 0.39 5.87
N ALA A 47 6.76 0.35 6.09
CA ALA A 47 7.48 -0.87 6.45
C ALA A 47 8.59 -0.58 7.47
N ASN A 48 8.88 -1.58 8.32
CA ASN A 48 10.01 -1.57 9.24
C ASN A 48 11.25 -2.13 8.51
N LEU A 49 12.22 -1.27 8.22
CA LEU A 49 13.42 -1.65 7.49
C LEU A 49 14.59 -1.96 8.42
N PRO A 50 15.41 -2.97 8.09
CA PRO A 50 16.69 -3.17 8.76
C PRO A 50 17.59 -1.93 8.62
N ARG A 51 18.34 -1.63 9.68
CA ARG A 51 19.27 -0.49 9.80
C ARG A 51 20.32 -0.39 8.68
N GLU A 52 20.56 -1.50 7.99
CA GLU A 52 21.53 -1.63 6.90
C GLU A 52 21.01 -1.05 5.57
N PHE A 53 19.68 -0.85 5.44
CA PHE A 53 19.05 -0.24 4.28
C PHE A 53 18.85 1.27 4.50
N LYS A 54 19.83 2.08 4.09
CA LYS A 54 19.73 3.55 4.14
C LYS A 54 18.78 4.18 3.11
N GLY A 55 18.22 3.39 2.19
CA GLY A 55 17.29 3.86 1.18
C GLY A 55 16.23 2.83 0.87
N THR A 56 15.04 3.00 1.43
CA THR A 56 13.84 2.50 0.75
C THR A 56 13.77 3.28 -0.56
N HIS A 57 13.93 2.60 -1.69
CA HIS A 57 13.49 3.19 -2.95
C HIS A 57 11.99 3.43 -2.78
N MET A 58 11.58 4.65 -2.44
CA MET A 58 10.17 5.00 -2.22
C MET A 58 9.32 4.66 -3.44
N SER A 59 9.95 4.63 -4.62
CA SER A 59 9.37 4.12 -5.85
C SER A 59 8.88 2.68 -5.73
N ARG A 60 9.51 1.80 -4.95
CA ARG A 60 9.05 0.42 -4.72
C ARG A 60 7.68 0.36 -4.09
N PHE A 61 7.36 1.26 -3.15
CA PHE A 61 5.99 1.36 -2.63
C PHE A 61 5.02 1.73 -3.76
N ILE A 62 5.37 2.74 -4.55
CA ILE A 62 4.54 3.22 -5.66
C ILE A 62 4.34 2.12 -6.71
N GLU A 63 5.40 1.40 -7.08
CA GLU A 63 5.38 0.28 -8.03
C GLU A 63 4.43 -0.83 -7.55
N ILE A 64 4.60 -1.29 -6.30
CA ILE A 64 3.73 -2.31 -5.70
C ILE A 64 2.27 -1.82 -5.70
N LEU A 65 2.02 -0.60 -5.21
CA LEU A 65 0.67 -0.05 -5.13
C LEU A 65 0.04 0.14 -6.52
N ALA A 66 0.82 0.55 -7.52
CA ALA A 66 0.37 0.68 -8.90
C ALA A 66 0.05 -0.68 -9.54
N GLU A 67 0.89 -1.71 -9.35
CA GLU A 67 0.62 -3.07 -9.82
C GLU A 67 -0.68 -3.63 -9.19
N TRP A 68 -0.90 -3.36 -7.90
CA TRP A 68 -2.10 -3.81 -7.20
C TRP A 68 -3.35 -2.97 -7.50
N SER A 69 -3.20 -1.71 -7.91
CA SER A 69 -4.31 -0.84 -8.31
C SER A 69 -5.11 -1.41 -9.49
N GLN A 70 -4.47 -2.22 -10.33
CA GLN A 70 -5.06 -2.86 -11.51
C GLN A 70 -5.76 -4.20 -11.19
N LYS A 71 -5.73 -4.64 -9.93
CA LYS A 71 -6.31 -5.91 -9.48
C LYS A 71 -7.47 -5.63 -8.52
N PRO A 72 -8.51 -6.49 -8.50
CA PRO A 72 -9.51 -6.44 -7.45
C PRO A 72 -8.91 -6.55 -6.05
N ILE A 73 -9.20 -5.57 -5.18
CA ILE A 73 -8.79 -5.55 -3.79
C ILE A 73 -9.94 -6.06 -2.92
N SER A 74 -9.68 -7.15 -2.21
CA SER A 74 -10.43 -7.61 -1.04
C SER A 74 -9.50 -7.78 0.17
N GLY A 75 -10.03 -8.23 1.30
CA GLY A 75 -9.22 -8.54 2.48
C GLY A 75 -8.13 -9.60 2.22
N ARG A 76 -8.31 -10.50 1.23
CA ARG A 76 -7.28 -11.45 0.81
C ARG A 76 -6.12 -10.73 0.13
N GLU A 77 -6.41 -9.86 -0.82
CA GLU A 77 -5.41 -9.16 -1.61
C GLU A 77 -4.62 -8.16 -0.77
N ILE A 78 -5.25 -7.50 0.21
CA ILE A 78 -4.51 -6.67 1.18
C ILE A 78 -3.42 -7.47 1.91
N LYS A 79 -3.69 -8.73 2.31
CA LYS A 79 -2.66 -9.59 2.91
C LYS A 79 -1.53 -9.93 1.94
N LEU A 80 -1.82 -10.07 0.65
CA LEU A 80 -0.82 -10.33 -0.37
C LEU A 80 0.03 -9.09 -0.65
N VAL A 81 -0.58 -7.89 -0.69
CA VAL A 81 0.13 -6.62 -0.79
C VAL A 81 1.13 -6.47 0.35
N LEU A 82 0.71 -6.72 1.59
CA LEU A 82 1.58 -6.65 2.77
C LEU A 82 2.76 -7.62 2.67
N LYS A 83 2.52 -8.86 2.25
CA LYS A 83 3.60 -9.85 2.04
C LYS A 83 4.57 -9.41 0.95
N GLU A 84 4.07 -8.85 -0.14
CA GLU A 84 4.89 -8.35 -1.25
C GLU A 84 5.75 -7.17 -0.80
N ILE A 85 5.20 -6.24 0.00
CA ILE A 85 5.95 -5.14 0.60
C ILE A 85 7.07 -5.69 1.48
N CYS A 86 6.78 -6.60 2.41
CA CYS A 86 7.82 -7.20 3.26
C CYS A 86 8.92 -7.89 2.44
N SER A 87 8.54 -8.64 1.42
CA SER A 87 9.47 -9.38 0.54
C SER A 87 10.37 -8.44 -0.28
N ARG A 88 9.77 -7.53 -1.06
CA ARG A 88 10.51 -6.63 -1.96
C ARG A 88 11.37 -5.61 -1.23
N LEU A 89 10.99 -5.23 -0.01
CA LEU A 89 11.72 -4.27 0.80
C LEU A 89 12.61 -4.92 1.87
N ALA A 90 12.65 -6.26 1.95
CA ALA A 90 13.35 -6.99 3.01
C ALA A 90 13.00 -6.48 4.43
N ALA A 91 11.72 -6.17 4.65
CA ALA A 91 11.18 -5.62 5.88
C ALA A 91 10.61 -6.71 6.80
N SER A 92 10.75 -6.54 8.12
CA SER A 92 10.21 -7.48 9.10
C SER A 92 8.69 -7.36 9.26
N SER A 93 8.15 -6.17 9.04
CA SER A 93 6.73 -5.88 9.10
C SER A 93 6.37 -4.74 8.14
N ALA A 94 5.11 -4.72 7.73
CA ALA A 94 4.53 -3.66 6.91
C ALA A 94 3.12 -3.34 7.37
N GLU A 95 2.71 -2.10 7.13
CA GLU A 95 1.36 -1.62 7.38
C GLU A 95 0.80 -0.97 6.13
N ILE A 96 -0.50 -1.15 5.90
CA ILE A 96 -1.21 -0.48 4.82
C ILE A 96 -2.58 -0.04 5.32
N ALA A 97 -2.93 1.21 5.01
CA ALA A 97 -4.24 1.78 5.21
C ALA A 97 -4.77 2.26 3.87
N LEU A 98 -5.96 1.79 3.48
CA LEU A 98 -6.64 2.17 2.26
C LEU A 98 -8.01 2.75 2.62
N ALA A 99 -8.19 4.04 2.40
CA ALA A 99 -9.44 4.76 2.63
C ALA A 99 -10.11 5.08 1.29
N PHE A 100 -11.40 4.80 1.17
CA PHE A 100 -12.19 5.06 -0.03
C PHE A 100 -13.67 5.20 0.33
N ARG A 101 -14.45 5.76 -0.60
CA ARG A 101 -15.91 5.76 -0.52
C ARG A 101 -16.42 4.45 -1.11
N TYR A 102 -17.31 3.78 -0.38
CA TYR A 102 -17.95 2.55 -0.84
C TYR A 102 -19.40 2.83 -1.23
N PHE A 103 -19.76 2.55 -2.48
CA PHE A 103 -21.10 2.80 -3.00
C PHE A 103 -21.97 1.55 -2.86
N LEU A 104 -23.13 1.71 -2.21
CA LEU A 104 -24.14 0.66 -2.06
C LEU A 104 -25.38 1.02 -2.89
N PRO A 105 -25.83 0.16 -3.81
CA PRO A 105 -27.11 0.37 -4.49
C PRO A 105 -28.24 0.13 -3.48
N VAL A 106 -29.04 1.17 -3.25
CA VAL A 106 -30.23 1.08 -2.39
C VAL A 106 -31.45 1.27 -3.28
N THR A 107 -32.39 0.32 -3.21
CA THR A 107 -33.67 0.44 -3.92
C THR A 107 -34.63 1.29 -3.08
N ALA A 108 -35.32 2.25 -3.70
CA ALA A 108 -36.35 3.04 -3.03
C ALA A 108 -37.52 2.14 -2.57
N PRO A 109 -38.02 2.30 -1.33
CA PRO A 109 -38.99 1.36 -0.75
C PRO A 109 -40.41 1.45 -1.35
N VAL A 110 -40.80 2.59 -1.94
CA VAL A 110 -42.21 2.86 -2.32
C VAL A 110 -42.42 2.97 -3.84
N SER A 111 -41.36 3.17 -4.62
CA SER A 111 -41.46 3.49 -6.06
C SER A 111 -41.16 2.30 -6.98
N LYS A 112 -41.28 1.06 -6.49
CA LYS A 112 -41.15 -0.15 -7.30
C LYS A 112 -42.50 -0.67 -7.76
#